data_AF-A0A7C5QMK5-F1
#
_entry.id   AF-A0A7C5QMK5-F1
#
_cell.length_a   1.000
_cell.length_b   1.000
_cell.length_c   1.000
_cell.angle_alpha   90.00
_cell.angle_beta   90.00
_cell.angle_gamma   90.00
#
_symmetry.space_group_name_H-M   'P 1'
#
loop_
_entity.id
_entity.type
_entity.pdbx_description
1 polymer ?
#
loop_
_entity_poly.entity_id
_entity_poly.type
_entity_poly.pdbx_seq_one_letter_code
_entity_poly.pdbx_strand_id
1 'polypeptide(L)'
;MSAAFYVLMSALFGLTLPAARGYPAHFFRGLVMSAVAAYSGRMWSVTSMSVVAGLVLLGVVPAPAPYLFFSTTAAGLVYDLSLGKKYADVCRKPRRILAGTLVSGLAEALVAMSILTYVGLFQAQLQMLAVIWVGAIAANLVLSAAGAQVTVLVLRRYVK
;
A
#
# COMPACT_ATOMS: atom_id res chain seq x y z
N MET A 1 13.14 -1.06 -19.21
CA MET A 1 12.22 -0.62 -18.14
C MET A 1 13.06 0.09 -17.10
N SER A 2 12.90 1.40 -16.96
CA SER A 2 13.90 2.25 -16.30
C SER A 2 13.81 2.13 -14.78
N ALA A 3 14.95 1.86 -14.13
CA ALA A 3 15.10 2.02 -12.68
C ALA A 3 14.57 3.38 -12.20
N ALA A 4 14.59 4.41 -13.06
CA ALA A 4 14.00 5.71 -12.79
C ALA A 4 12.49 5.65 -12.47
N PHE A 5 11.72 4.74 -13.05
CA PHE A 5 10.29 4.61 -12.72
C PHE A 5 10.09 4.05 -11.30
N TYR A 6 10.86 3.02 -10.93
CA TYR A 6 10.85 2.48 -9.58
C TYR A 6 11.33 3.50 -8.56
N VAL A 7 12.42 4.21 -8.86
CA VAL A 7 12.96 5.28 -8.01
C VAL A 7 11.95 6.42 -7.90
N LEU A 8 11.29 6.82 -8.99
CA LEU A 8 10.25 7.87 -8.97
C LEU A 8 9.03 7.45 -8.15
N MET A 9 8.55 6.22 -8.31
CA MET A 9 7.40 5.71 -7.53
C MET A 9 7.76 5.53 -6.06
N SER A 10 8.99 5.07 -5.77
CA SER A 10 9.52 4.94 -4.40
C SER A 10 9.76 6.31 -3.76
N ALA A 11 10.20 7.30 -4.55
CA ALA A 11 10.40 8.67 -4.12
C ALA A 11 9.07 9.38 -3.91
N LEU A 12 8.10 9.25 -4.83
CA LEU A 12 6.74 9.73 -4.62
C LEU A 12 6.15 9.13 -3.36
N PHE A 13 6.29 7.82 -3.15
CA PHE A 13 5.86 7.19 -1.91
C PHE A 13 6.61 7.75 -0.69
N GLY A 14 7.94 7.73 -0.70
CA GLY A 14 8.79 8.13 0.41
C GLY A 14 8.78 9.63 0.73
N LEU A 15 8.47 10.52 -0.22
CA LEU A 15 8.38 11.98 -0.01
C LEU A 15 6.96 12.45 0.27
N THR A 16 5.95 11.85 -0.36
CA THR A 16 4.56 12.28 -0.13
C THR A 16 4.00 11.74 1.17
N LEU A 17 4.40 10.56 1.65
CA LEU A 17 3.92 10.01 2.94
C LEU A 17 4.34 10.81 4.17
N PRO A 18 5.59 11.27 4.32
CA PRO A 18 5.98 12.11 5.45
C PRO A 18 5.29 13.49 5.41
N ALA A 19 5.04 14.02 4.21
CA ALA A 19 4.36 15.30 4.00
C ALA A 19 2.83 15.21 4.17
N ALA A 20 2.23 14.08 3.81
CA ALA A 20 0.80 13.79 3.92
C ALA A 20 0.52 12.98 5.19
N ARG A 21 0.74 13.58 6.37
CA ARG A 21 0.38 12.93 7.64
C ARG A 21 -1.13 12.65 7.70
N GLY A 22 -1.51 11.38 7.87
CA GLY A 22 -2.90 10.93 8.09
C GLY A 22 -3.49 10.10 6.95
N TYR A 23 -4.82 10.17 6.78
CA TYR A 23 -5.59 9.45 5.77
C TYR A 23 -5.08 9.51 4.31
N PRO A 24 -4.55 10.64 3.76
CA PRO A 24 -4.16 10.70 2.36
C PRO A 24 -3.01 9.74 1.97
N ALA A 25 -2.19 9.32 2.94
CA ALA A 25 -1.16 8.29 2.77
C ALA A 25 -1.70 6.98 2.13
N HIS A 26 -2.86 6.51 2.62
CA HIS A 26 -3.48 5.27 2.17
C HIS A 26 -3.95 5.37 0.70
N PHE A 27 -4.40 6.55 0.29
CA PHE A 27 -4.78 6.83 -1.09
C PHE A 27 -3.58 6.74 -2.03
N PHE A 28 -2.48 7.44 -1.70
CA PHE A 28 -1.27 7.40 -2.52
C PHE A 28 -0.67 6.00 -2.59
N ARG A 29 -0.73 5.23 -1.51
CA ARG A 29 -0.30 3.82 -1.53
C ARG A 29 -1.10 2.99 -2.52
N GLY A 30 -2.43 3.01 -2.40
CA GLY A 30 -3.29 2.27 -3.32
C GLY A 30 -3.05 2.65 -4.78
N LEU A 31 -2.85 3.95 -5.04
CA LEU A 31 -2.51 4.49 -6.36
C LEU A 31 -1.16 3.99 -6.86
N VAL A 32 -0.09 4.14 -6.08
CA VAL A 32 1.27 3.80 -6.51
C VAL A 32 1.44 2.29 -6.67
N MET A 33 0.93 1.47 -5.73
CA MET A 33 1.00 0.01 -5.83
C MET A 33 0.29 -0.50 -7.08
N SER A 34 -0.94 -0.03 -7.33
CA SER A 34 -1.68 -0.42 -8.51
C SER A 34 -1.03 0.07 -9.80
N ALA A 35 -0.44 1.27 -9.80
CA ALA A 35 0.25 1.82 -10.96
C ALA A 35 1.52 1.04 -11.28
N VAL A 36 2.34 0.71 -10.28
CA VAL A 36 3.56 -0.10 -10.44
C VAL A 36 3.21 -1.49 -10.98
N ALA A 37 2.18 -2.13 -10.44
CA ALA A 37 1.72 -3.43 -10.91
C ALA A 37 1.31 -3.39 -12.39
N ALA A 38 0.49 -2.39 -12.76
CA ALA A 38 -0.03 -2.25 -14.10
C ALA A 38 1.03 -1.86 -15.13
N TYR A 39 1.99 -1.00 -14.76
CA TYR A 39 3.09 -0.60 -15.64
C TYR A 39 4.18 -1.66 -15.76
N SER A 40 4.55 -2.30 -14.64
CA SER A 40 5.64 -3.27 -14.68
C SER A 40 5.20 -4.60 -15.26
N GLY A 41 3.96 -5.04 -15.01
CA GLY A 41 3.45 -6.34 -15.47
C GLY A 41 4.27 -7.56 -15.00
N ARG A 42 5.16 -7.38 -14.02
CA ARG A 42 6.05 -8.42 -13.48
C ARG A 42 5.68 -8.72 -12.03
N MET A 43 5.65 -10.00 -11.72
CA MET A 43 5.52 -10.47 -10.34
C MET A 43 6.68 -9.92 -9.50
N TRP A 44 6.43 -9.61 -8.23
CA TRP A 44 7.37 -9.01 -7.28
C TRP A 44 7.70 -7.52 -7.50
N SER A 45 7.08 -6.87 -8.49
CA SER A 45 7.28 -5.44 -8.74
C SER A 45 6.80 -4.57 -7.59
N VAL A 46 5.63 -4.87 -7.03
CA VAL A 46 5.06 -4.11 -5.92
C VAL A 46 5.76 -4.44 -4.61
N THR A 47 6.14 -5.70 -4.41
CA THR A 47 6.91 -6.14 -3.23
C THR A 47 8.26 -5.44 -3.18
N SER A 48 9.03 -5.46 -4.27
CA SER A 48 10.34 -4.80 -4.33
C SER A 48 10.24 -3.29 -4.11
N MET A 49 9.27 -2.62 -4.72
CA MET A 49 8.97 -1.22 -4.46
C MET A 49 8.62 -0.98 -2.99
N SER A 50 7.81 -1.84 -2.38
CA SER A 50 7.38 -1.70 -0.98
C SER A 50 8.54 -1.91 0.01
N VAL A 51 9.46 -2.84 -0.27
CA VAL A 51 10.68 -3.03 0.52
C VAL A 51 11.57 -1.78 0.44
N VAL A 52 11.83 -1.29 -0.77
CA VAL A 52 12.66 -0.08 -0.97
C VAL A 52 12.02 1.12 -0.28
N ALA A 53 10.72 1.30 -0.46
CA ALA A 53 10.00 2.39 0.16
C ALA A 53 9.93 2.26 1.68
N GLY A 54 9.79 1.05 2.21
CA GLY A 54 9.90 0.76 3.64
C GLY A 54 11.27 1.14 4.20
N LEU A 55 12.36 0.80 3.52
CA LEU A 55 13.72 1.18 3.92
C LEU A 55 13.92 2.70 3.92
N VAL A 56 13.35 3.41 2.93
CA VAL A 56 13.37 4.88 2.90
C VAL A 56 12.58 5.45 4.08
N LEU A 57 11.40 4.89 4.39
CA LEU A 57 10.60 5.33 5.53
C LEU A 57 11.30 5.09 6.86
N LEU A 58 12.11 4.02 6.99
CA LEU A 58 12.95 3.80 8.17
C LEU A 58 13.96 4.92 8.40
N GLY A 59 14.52 5.49 7.33
CA GLY A 59 15.53 6.55 7.42
C GLY A 59 14.95 7.97 7.53
N VAL A 60 13.74 8.20 7.02
CA VAL A 60 13.16 9.55 6.87
C VAL A 60 12.11 9.87 7.93
N VAL A 61 11.37 8.88 8.43
CA VAL A 61 10.19 9.14 9.27
C VAL A 61 10.51 8.97 10.76
N PRO A 62 10.37 10.03 11.58
CA PRO A 62 10.50 9.96 13.03
C PRO A 62 9.20 9.41 13.66
N ALA A 63 8.83 8.19 13.31
CA ALA A 63 7.74 7.41 13.89
C ALA A 63 8.33 6.07 14.40
N PRO A 64 7.55 5.17 15.04
CA PRO A 64 8.03 3.81 15.32
C PRO A 64 8.35 3.07 14.02
N ALA A 65 9.53 3.35 13.46
CA ALA A 65 9.99 2.99 12.14
C ALA A 65 9.72 1.52 11.76
N PRO A 66 9.86 0.54 12.68
CA PRO A 66 9.56 -0.86 12.37
C PRO A 66 8.12 -1.11 11.88
N TYR A 67 7.10 -0.44 12.44
CA TYR A 67 5.71 -0.74 12.03
C TYR A 67 5.46 -0.36 10.58
N LEU A 68 6.00 0.78 10.13
CA LEU A 68 5.88 1.25 8.75
C LEU A 68 6.57 0.31 7.77
N PHE A 69 7.76 -0.18 8.12
CA PHE A 69 8.49 -1.12 7.29
C PHE A 69 7.74 -2.44 7.13
N PHE A 70 7.30 -3.04 8.25
CA PHE A 70 6.63 -4.34 8.21
C PHE A 70 5.26 -4.25 7.55
N SER A 71 4.47 -3.20 7.82
CA SER A 71 3.14 -3.05 7.23
C SER A 71 3.22 -2.83 5.72
N THR A 72 4.12 -1.97 5.24
CA THR A 72 4.29 -1.69 3.80
C THR A 72 4.82 -2.89 3.04
N THR A 73 5.82 -3.60 3.60
CA THR A 73 6.35 -4.82 3.00
C THR A 73 5.30 -5.92 2.92
N ALA A 74 4.52 -6.13 4.00
CA ALA A 74 3.43 -7.09 4.01
C ALA A 74 2.36 -6.76 2.96
N ALA A 75 2.00 -5.48 2.82
CA ALA A 75 1.07 -5.02 1.81
C ALA A 75 1.55 -5.36 0.39
N GLY A 76 2.81 -5.07 0.07
CA GLY A 76 3.39 -5.34 -1.26
C GLY A 76 3.43 -6.83 -1.59
N LEU A 77 3.84 -7.65 -0.62
CA LEU A 77 3.87 -9.11 -0.74
C LEU A 77 2.47 -9.67 -1.01
N VAL A 78 1.50 -9.29 -0.18
CA VAL A 78 0.11 -9.77 -0.30
C VAL A 78 -0.52 -9.29 -1.60
N TYR A 79 -0.21 -8.06 -2.02
CA TYR A 79 -0.66 -7.54 -3.30
C TYR A 79 -0.17 -8.41 -4.47
N ASP A 80 1.12 -8.70 -4.54
CA ASP A 80 1.69 -9.50 -5.62
C ASP A 80 1.15 -10.95 -5.62
N LEU A 81 1.02 -11.55 -4.44
CA LEU A 81 0.45 -12.89 -4.28
C LEU A 81 -1.04 -12.92 -4.69
N SER A 82 -1.81 -11.86 -4.41
CA SER A 82 -3.23 -11.79 -4.75
C SER A 82 -3.52 -11.77 -6.26
N LEU A 83 -2.56 -11.31 -7.06
CA LEU A 83 -2.67 -11.24 -8.53
C LEU A 83 -2.26 -12.55 -9.21
N GLY A 84 -1.45 -13.38 -8.54
CA GLY A 84 -1.14 -14.75 -8.92
C GLY A 84 -0.26 -14.91 -10.17
N LYS A 85 -0.19 -16.15 -10.68
CA LYS A 85 0.79 -16.57 -11.72
C LYS A 85 0.62 -15.89 -13.09
N LYS A 86 -0.57 -15.40 -13.43
CA LYS A 86 -0.84 -14.69 -14.70
C LYS A 86 -0.73 -13.16 -14.51
N TYR A 87 0.36 -12.73 -13.89
CA TYR A 87 0.50 -11.36 -13.38
C TYR A 87 0.30 -10.30 -14.47
N ALA A 88 0.94 -10.43 -15.63
CA ALA A 88 0.84 -9.46 -16.73
C ALA A 88 -0.60 -9.26 -17.25
N ASP A 89 -1.37 -10.35 -17.37
CA ASP A 89 -2.75 -10.30 -17.86
C ASP A 89 -3.73 -9.80 -16.80
N VAL A 90 -3.46 -10.15 -15.53
CA VAL A 90 -4.33 -9.84 -14.40
C VAL A 90 -4.15 -8.38 -13.96
N CYS A 91 -2.95 -7.83 -14.06
CA CYS A 91 -2.63 -6.43 -13.74
C CYS A 91 -3.23 -5.40 -14.70
N ARG A 92 -3.89 -5.84 -15.76
CA ARG A 92 -4.65 -4.97 -16.67
C ARG A 92 -6.16 -5.00 -16.38
N LYS A 93 -6.62 -5.93 -15.54
CA LYS A 93 -8.05 -6.10 -15.25
C LYS A 93 -8.45 -5.23 -14.06
N PRO A 94 -9.37 -4.28 -14.23
CA PRO A 94 -9.72 -3.31 -13.18
C PRO A 94 -10.25 -3.98 -11.91
N ARG A 95 -11.07 -5.03 -12.05
CA ARG A 95 -11.61 -5.79 -10.91
C ARG A 95 -10.51 -6.48 -10.10
N ARG A 96 -9.43 -6.93 -10.75
CA ARG A 96 -8.34 -7.66 -10.10
C ARG A 96 -7.36 -6.70 -9.42
N ILE A 97 -7.09 -5.54 -10.03
CA ILE A 97 -6.36 -4.45 -9.38
C ILE A 97 -7.07 -4.06 -8.08
N LEU A 98 -8.39 -3.80 -8.14
CA LEU A 98 -9.18 -3.43 -6.97
C LEU A 98 -9.15 -4.50 -5.88
N ALA A 99 -9.40 -5.76 -6.26
CA ALA A 99 -9.35 -6.87 -5.31
C ALA A 99 -7.96 -6.98 -4.64
N GLY A 100 -6.88 -6.88 -5.42
CA GLY A 100 -5.52 -6.92 -4.88
C GLY A 100 -5.23 -5.75 -3.94
N THR A 101 -5.68 -4.53 -4.29
CA THR A 101 -5.49 -3.36 -3.42
C THR A 101 -6.25 -3.50 -2.10
N LEU A 102 -7.47 -4.05 -2.11
CA LEU A 102 -8.26 -4.31 -0.91
C LEU A 102 -7.60 -5.36 -0.01
N VAL A 103 -7.17 -6.49 -0.59
CA VAL A 103 -6.52 -7.56 0.17
C VAL A 103 -5.18 -7.07 0.76
N SER A 104 -4.40 -6.30 -0.01
CA SER A 104 -3.16 -5.69 0.47
C SER A 104 -3.39 -4.66 1.59
N GLY A 105 -4.46 -3.87 1.50
CA GLY A 105 -4.81 -2.89 2.53
C GLY A 105 -5.31 -3.52 3.82
N LEU A 106 -6.02 -4.64 3.73
CA LEU A 106 -6.34 -5.46 4.90
C LEU A 106 -5.07 -5.96 5.58
N ALA A 107 -4.15 -6.56 4.82
CA ALA A 107 -2.90 -7.09 5.38
C ALA A 107 -2.05 -5.99 6.03
N GLU A 108 -1.92 -4.83 5.38
CA GLU A 108 -1.23 -3.68 5.95
C GLU A 108 -1.84 -3.23 7.28
N ALA A 109 -3.17 -3.05 7.31
CA ALA A 109 -3.86 -2.55 8.48
C ALA A 109 -3.76 -3.53 9.64
N LEU A 110 -3.89 -4.83 9.38
CA LEU A 110 -3.72 -5.87 10.39
C LEU A 110 -2.29 -5.86 10.96
N VAL A 111 -1.26 -5.78 10.11
CA VAL A 111 0.14 -5.75 10.56
C VAL A 111 0.44 -4.47 11.34
N ALA A 112 0.05 -3.31 10.80
CA ALA A 112 0.27 -2.03 11.44
C ALA A 112 -0.41 -1.96 12.81
N MET A 113 -1.70 -2.31 12.88
CA MET A 113 -2.46 -2.27 14.13
C MET A 113 -1.96 -3.30 15.14
N SER A 114 -1.55 -4.49 14.70
CA SER A 114 -0.96 -5.50 15.60
C SER A 114 0.33 -4.98 16.23
N ILE A 115 1.23 -4.39 15.45
CA ILE A 115 2.50 -3.84 15.96
C ILE A 115 2.25 -2.65 16.89
N LEU A 116 1.37 -1.72 16.50
CA LEU A 116 1.04 -0.55 17.33
C LEU A 116 0.35 -0.93 18.65
N THR A 117 -0.49 -1.96 18.62
CA THR A 117 -1.13 -2.52 19.83
C THR A 117 -0.09 -3.21 20.71
N TYR A 118 0.79 -4.02 20.12
CA TYR A 118 1.85 -4.75 20.84
C TYR A 118 2.88 -3.82 21.50
N VAL A 119 3.26 -2.74 20.83
CA VAL A 119 4.20 -1.73 21.37
C VAL A 119 3.55 -0.84 22.45
N GLY A 120 2.25 -1.01 22.72
CA GLY A 120 1.56 -0.31 23.80
C GLY A 120 1.23 1.15 23.48
N LEU A 121 1.20 1.51 22.20
CA LEU A 121 0.94 2.88 21.75
C LEU A 121 -0.51 3.31 21.97
N PHE A 122 -1.42 2.33 22.10
CA PHE A 122 -2.82 2.53 22.49
C PHE A 122 -3.05 2.01 23.91
N GLN A 123 -2.90 2.86 24.93
CA GLN A 123 -3.38 2.57 26.28
C GLN A 123 -4.89 2.86 26.39
N ALA A 124 -5.69 2.11 25.63
CA ALA A 124 -7.14 2.28 25.58
C ALA A 124 -7.85 1.00 26.06
N GLN A 125 -9.06 1.16 26.60
CA GLN A 125 -9.92 0.02 26.94
C GLN A 125 -10.18 -0.85 25.70
N LEU A 126 -10.30 -2.17 25.90
CA LEU A 126 -10.42 -3.17 24.82
C LEU A 126 -11.50 -2.82 23.78
N GLN A 127 -12.63 -2.26 24.24
CA GLN A 127 -13.74 -1.83 23.41
C GLN A 127 -13.37 -0.63 22.50
N MET A 128 -12.62 0.33 23.04
CA MET A 128 -12.14 1.49 22.29
C MET A 128 -11.08 1.09 21.26
N LEU A 129 -10.24 0.10 21.61
CA LEU A 129 -9.25 -0.47 20.72
C LEU A 129 -9.90 -1.15 19.51
N ALA A 130 -11.01 -1.87 19.71
CA ALA A 130 -11.80 -2.44 18.62
C ALA A 130 -12.39 -1.37 17.68
N VAL A 131 -12.90 -0.26 18.22
CA VAL A 131 -13.41 0.86 17.40
C VAL A 131 -12.30 1.51 16.57
N ILE A 132 -11.11 1.71 17.18
CA ILE A 132 -9.94 2.25 16.47
C ILE A 132 -9.50 1.29 15.34
N TRP A 133 -9.46 -0.01 15.61
CA TRP A 133 -9.15 -1.02 14.58
C TRP A 133 -10.12 -0.96 13.41
N VAL A 134 -11.43 -0.98 13.68
CA VAL A 134 -12.45 -0.94 12.62
C VAL A 134 -12.35 0.35 11.81
N GLY A 135 -12.22 1.50 12.48
CA GLY A 135 -12.08 2.79 11.81
C GLY A 135 -10.83 2.89 10.95
N ALA A 136 -9.68 2.45 11.47
CA ALA A 136 -8.41 2.47 10.74
C ALA A 136 -8.43 1.54 9.54
N ILE A 137 -8.95 0.31 9.69
CA ILE A 137 -9.09 -0.65 8.60
C ILE A 137 -10.04 -0.10 7.53
N ALA A 138 -11.22 0.40 7.93
CA ALA A 138 -12.21 0.93 7.00
C ALA A 138 -11.65 2.11 6.19
N ALA A 139 -11.01 3.06 6.86
CA ALA A 139 -10.40 4.20 6.19
C ALA A 139 -9.28 3.78 5.23
N ASN A 140 -8.41 2.83 5.64
CA ASN A 140 -7.35 2.32 4.76
C ASN A 140 -7.94 1.67 3.50
N LEU A 141 -8.99 0.85 3.63
CA LEU A 141 -9.63 0.19 2.50
C LEU A 141 -10.29 1.17 1.54
N VAL A 142 -11.06 2.12 2.06
CA VAL A 142 -11.77 3.12 1.25
C VAL A 142 -10.78 3.96 0.45
N LEU A 143 -9.73 4.45 1.12
CA LEU A 143 -8.74 5.34 0.51
C LEU A 143 -7.84 4.59 -0.47
N SER A 144 -7.41 3.38 -0.11
CA SER A 144 -6.63 2.52 -1.03
C SER A 144 -7.43 2.14 -2.27
N ALA A 145 -8.72 1.84 -2.12
CA ALA A 145 -9.61 1.57 -3.24
C ALA A 145 -9.80 2.81 -4.11
N ALA A 146 -9.98 3.99 -3.52
CA ALA A 146 -10.08 5.25 -4.26
C ALA A 146 -8.79 5.52 -5.07
N GLY A 147 -7.61 5.30 -4.49
CA GLY A 147 -6.33 5.41 -5.21
C GLY A 147 -6.22 4.41 -6.36
N ALA A 148 -6.63 3.17 -6.14
CA ALA A 148 -6.67 2.13 -7.16
C ALA A 148 -7.62 2.46 -8.33
N GLN A 149 -8.78 3.08 -8.03
CA GLN A 149 -9.72 3.54 -9.05
C GLN A 149 -9.11 4.60 -9.96
N VAL A 150 -8.34 5.53 -9.40
CA VAL A 150 -7.62 6.53 -10.20
C VAL A 150 -6.66 5.85 -11.16
N THR A 151 -5.90 4.86 -10.71
CA THR A 151 -5.03 4.07 -11.59
C THR A 151 -5.81 3.35 -12.68
N VAL A 152 -6.95 2.73 -12.34
CA VAL A 152 -7.82 2.07 -13.31
C VAL A 152 -8.34 3.05 -14.37
N LEU A 153 -8.77 4.25 -13.97
CA LEU A 153 -9.24 5.28 -14.89
C LEU A 153 -8.12 5.76 -15.81
N VAL A 154 -6.91 5.94 -15.27
CA VAL A 154 -5.72 6.30 -16.04
C VAL A 154 -5.39 5.20 -17.06
N LEU A 155 -5.32 3.94 -16.64
CA LEU A 155 -5.04 2.81 -17.54
C LEU A 155 -6.07 2.70 -18.67
N ARG A 156 -7.36 2.90 -18.38
CA ARG A 156 -8.42 2.91 -19.40
C ARG A 156 -8.24 3.99 -20.46
N ARG A 157 -7.58 5.12 -20.14
CA ARG A 157 -7.29 6.19 -21.10
C ARG A 157 -6.11 5.87 -22.03
N TYR A 158 -5.15 5.07 -21.57
CA TYR A 158 -3.91 4.76 -22.33
C TYR A 158 -3.93 3.41 -23.07
N VAL A 159 -4.91 2.55 -22.81
CA VAL A 159 -5.06 1.23 -23.48
C VAL A 159 -6.03 1.32 -24.69
N LYS A 160 -6.08 2.47 -25.37
CA LYS A 160 -6.76 2.62 -26.67
C LYS A 160 -5.82 2.28 -27.82
#